data_AF-A0AAN6KZH5-F1
#
_entry.id   AF-A0AAN6KZH5-F1
#
_cell.length_a   1.000
_cell.length_b   1.000
_cell.length_c   1.000
_cell.angle_alpha   90.00
_cell.angle_beta   90.00
_cell.angle_gamma   90.00
#
_symmetry.space_group_name_H-M   'P 1'
#
loop_
_entity.id
_entity.type
_entity.pdbx_description
1 polymer ?
#
loop_
_entity_poly.entity_id
_entity_poly.type
_entity_poly.pdbx_seq_one_letter_code
_entity_poly.pdbx_strand_id
1 'polypeptide(L)'
;MDVDVEDESQAAAAAAAQRPTSPIAQELLRKYILYAREHCRPKLYQIDQDKIARLFADMRRESLATGAYPITVRHLESILRIAESFAKMRLAEYCTSGDIDRAIAVAVDSFVGSQKMSCKKALARAFAKYTLARPGAVKQRPAAGRRARGREVGVGA
;
A
#
# COMPACT_ATOMS: atom_id res chain seq x y z
N MET A 1 -38.26 31.33 -29.03
CA MET A 1 -38.37 31.02 -27.59
C MET A 1 -37.42 29.87 -27.42
N ASP A 2 -36.14 30.18 -27.29
CA ASP A 2 -35.07 29.18 -27.32
C ASP A 2 -34.22 29.50 -26.10
N VAL A 3 -34.67 28.90 -25.00
CA VAL A 3 -34.09 29.02 -23.66
C VAL A 3 -32.83 28.18 -23.61
N ASP A 4 -31.79 28.77 -23.06
CA ASP A 4 -30.45 28.28 -22.77
C ASP A 4 -30.40 26.81 -22.30
N VAL A 5 -29.69 25.95 -23.05
CA VAL A 5 -29.38 24.55 -22.68
C VAL A 5 -27.89 24.26 -22.92
N GLU A 6 -26.98 25.08 -22.38
CA GLU A 6 -25.53 24.78 -22.48
C GLU A 6 -24.70 24.96 -21.19
N ASP A 7 -25.30 25.23 -20.01
CA ASP A 7 -24.53 25.51 -18.78
C ASP A 7 -24.37 24.32 -17.80
N GLU A 8 -25.08 23.19 -17.99
CA GLU A 8 -25.02 22.08 -17.00
C GLU A 8 -23.76 21.20 -17.09
N SER A 9 -22.99 21.28 -18.18
CA SER A 9 -21.80 20.43 -18.38
C SER A 9 -20.55 20.92 -17.66
N GLN A 10 -20.48 22.19 -17.26
CA GLN A 10 -19.32 22.77 -16.57
C GLN A 10 -19.41 22.66 -15.04
N ALA A 11 -20.62 22.53 -14.47
CA ALA A 11 -20.80 22.39 -13.03
C ALA A 11 -20.33 21.04 -12.46
N ALA A 12 -20.36 19.97 -13.26
CA ALA A 12 -19.95 18.63 -12.82
C ALA A 12 -18.43 18.47 -12.65
N ALA A 13 -17.62 19.24 -13.39
CA ALA A 13 -16.16 19.21 -13.27
C ALA A 13 -15.65 19.92 -12.01
N ALA A 14 -16.35 20.96 -11.55
CA ALA A 14 -15.99 21.71 -10.34
C ALA A 14 -16.22 20.90 -9.04
N ALA A 15 -17.19 19.97 -9.03
CA ALA A 15 -17.49 19.14 -7.86
C ALA A 15 -16.43 18.04 -7.59
N ALA A 16 -15.63 17.64 -8.60
CA ALA A 16 -14.53 16.69 -8.42
C ALA A 16 -13.31 17.28 -7.70
N ALA A 17 -13.18 18.61 -7.69
CA ALA A 17 -12.08 19.34 -7.05
C ALA A 17 -12.22 19.51 -5.53
N GLN A 18 -13.36 19.11 -4.95
CA GLN A 18 -13.68 19.30 -3.53
C GLN A 18 -13.51 18.04 -2.67
N ARG A 19 -12.90 16.97 -3.19
CA ARG A 19 -12.26 16.02 -2.27
C ARG A 19 -11.07 16.73 -1.66
N PRO A 20 -10.94 16.80 -0.32
CA PRO A 20 -9.68 17.24 0.26
C PRO A 20 -8.59 16.36 -0.35
N THR A 21 -7.69 16.97 -1.14
CA THR A 21 -6.65 16.27 -1.93
C THR A 21 -5.74 15.41 -1.05
N SER A 22 -5.72 15.72 0.25
CA SER A 22 -5.07 14.96 1.31
C SER A 22 -5.92 15.06 2.59
N PRO A 23 -6.01 14.00 3.40
CA PRO A 23 -6.67 14.05 4.72
C PRO A 23 -5.96 14.97 5.73
N ILE A 24 -4.73 15.41 5.44
CA ILE A 24 -3.92 16.28 6.30
C ILE A 24 -3.58 17.56 5.52
N ALA A 25 -3.71 18.71 6.19
CA ALA A 25 -3.30 20.00 5.65
C ALA A 25 -1.79 20.04 5.35
N GLN A 26 -1.41 20.56 4.18
CA GLN A 26 -0.02 20.50 3.70
C GLN A 26 0.97 21.24 4.62
N GLU A 27 0.57 22.38 5.18
CA GLU A 27 1.38 23.14 6.15
C GLU A 27 1.67 22.33 7.41
N LEU A 28 0.68 21.57 7.90
CA LEU A 28 0.85 20.71 9.07
C LEU A 28 1.77 19.53 8.76
N LEU A 29 1.62 18.91 7.58
CA LEU A 29 2.45 17.78 7.17
C LEU A 29 3.95 18.16 7.10
N ARG A 30 4.29 19.34 6.59
CA ARG A 30 5.68 19.81 6.54
C ARG A 30 6.29 19.93 7.95
N LYS A 31 5.55 20.55 8.87
CA LYS A 31 5.96 20.68 10.28
C LYS A 31 6.09 19.32 10.97
N TYR A 32 5.16 18.40 10.69
CA TYR A 32 5.17 17.04 11.22
C TYR A 32 6.41 16.27 10.79
N ILE A 33 6.78 16.33 9.50
CA ILE A 33 7.97 15.64 8.97
C ILE A 33 9.24 16.22 9.60
N LEU A 34 9.34 17.54 9.73
CA LEU A 34 10.49 18.20 10.37
C LEU A 34 10.65 17.71 11.81
N TYR A 35 9.57 17.78 12.60
CA TYR A 35 9.57 17.32 13.99
C TYR A 35 9.98 15.85 14.11
N ALA A 36 9.38 14.96 13.31
CA ALA A 36 9.69 13.53 13.32
C ALA A 36 11.15 13.23 12.92
N ARG A 37 11.76 14.02 12.04
CA ARG A 37 13.17 13.83 11.64
C ARG A 37 14.16 14.26 12.71
N GLU A 38 13.85 15.35 13.42
CA GLU A 38 14.73 15.92 14.46
C GLU A 38 14.62 15.17 15.79
N HIS A 39 13.40 14.82 16.19
CA HIS A 39 13.13 14.32 17.55
C HIS A 39 12.96 12.80 17.62
N CYS A 40 12.50 12.13 16.55
CA CYS A 40 12.25 10.68 16.60
C CYS A 40 13.44 9.89 16.05
N ARG A 41 14.11 9.15 16.92
CA ARG A 41 15.16 8.17 16.58
C ARG A 41 14.71 6.76 17.02
N PRO A 42 13.84 6.10 16.23
CA PRO A 42 13.29 4.82 16.62
C PRO A 42 14.39 3.78 16.76
N LYS A 43 14.29 2.97 17.80
CA LYS A 43 15.19 1.85 18.05
C LYS A 43 14.55 0.55 17.57
N LEU A 44 15.39 -0.28 16.98
CA LEU A 44 15.07 -1.63 16.55
C LEU A 44 15.21 -2.55 17.79
N TYR A 45 14.10 -2.85 18.46
CA TYR A 45 14.09 -3.70 19.66
C TYR A 45 13.28 -4.98 19.40
N GLN A 46 13.79 -6.13 19.86
CA GLN A 46 13.12 -7.44 19.74
C GLN A 46 12.62 -7.78 18.34
N ILE A 47 13.47 -7.61 17.34
CA ILE A 47 13.14 -7.95 15.96
C ILE A 47 13.26 -9.45 15.74
N ASP A 48 12.29 -9.99 15.02
CA ASP A 48 12.35 -11.34 14.47
C ASP A 48 13.41 -11.39 13.34
N GLN A 49 14.65 -11.66 13.75
CA GLN A 49 15.80 -11.75 12.84
C GLN A 49 15.63 -12.93 11.87
N ASP A 50 14.98 -14.01 12.30
CA ASP A 50 14.75 -15.19 11.48
C ASP A 50 13.82 -14.89 10.30
N LYS A 51 12.76 -14.10 10.54
CA LYS A 51 11.85 -13.64 9.48
C LYS A 51 12.59 -12.85 8.40
N ILE A 52 13.47 -11.95 8.83
CA ILE A 52 14.27 -11.10 7.93
C ILE A 52 15.30 -11.94 7.16
N ALA A 53 15.96 -12.88 7.82
CA ALA A 53 16.92 -13.79 7.19
C ALA A 53 16.25 -14.70 6.14
N ARG A 54 15.08 -15.25 6.46
CA ARG A 54 14.28 -16.07 5.52
C ARG A 54 13.85 -15.28 4.30
N LEU A 55 13.39 -14.04 4.50
CA LEU A 55 13.03 -13.16 3.39
C LEU A 55 14.24 -12.89 2.48
N PHE A 56 15.39 -12.57 3.05
CA PHE A 56 16.61 -12.33 2.28
C PHE A 56 17.03 -13.56 1.46
N ALA A 57 17.00 -14.73 2.08
CA ALA A 57 17.31 -15.99 1.39
C ALA A 57 16.34 -16.26 0.23
N ASP A 58 15.03 -16.06 0.46
CA ASP A 58 14.01 -16.22 -0.58
C ASP A 58 14.21 -15.23 -1.73
N MET A 59 14.38 -13.93 -1.45
CA MET A 59 14.59 -12.90 -2.48
C MET A 59 15.85 -13.17 -3.30
N ARG A 60 16.94 -13.59 -2.65
CA ARG A 60 18.20 -13.89 -3.33
C ARG A 60 18.09 -15.13 -4.22
N ARG A 61 17.42 -16.18 -3.75
CA ARG A 61 17.19 -17.41 -4.53
C ARG A 61 16.36 -17.12 -5.77
N GLU A 62 15.25 -16.41 -5.61
CA GLU A 62 14.36 -16.07 -6.73
C GLU A 62 15.01 -15.12 -7.73
N SER A 63 15.82 -14.18 -7.22
CA SER A 63 16.60 -13.26 -8.06
C SER A 63 17.57 -14.00 -8.97
N LEU A 64 18.30 -14.99 -8.44
CA LEU A 64 19.21 -15.83 -9.23
C LEU A 64 18.45 -16.70 -10.24
N ALA A 65 17.32 -17.28 -9.84
CA ALA A 65 16.53 -18.16 -10.71
C ALA A 65 15.90 -17.43 -11.90
N THR A 66 15.49 -16.18 -11.72
CA THR A 66 14.83 -15.39 -12.77
C THR A 66 15.80 -14.51 -13.58
N GLY A 67 17.08 -14.47 -13.21
CA GLY A 67 18.05 -13.53 -13.78
C GLY A 67 17.71 -12.07 -13.49
N ALA A 68 17.07 -11.83 -12.34
CA ALA A 68 16.75 -10.51 -11.83
C ALA A 68 18.00 -9.74 -11.41
N TYR A 69 17.85 -8.47 -11.04
CA TYR A 69 18.93 -7.73 -10.39
C TYR A 69 19.36 -8.44 -9.09
N PRO A 70 20.68 -8.51 -8.80
CA PRO A 70 21.19 -9.28 -7.67
C PRO A 70 20.84 -8.63 -6.32
N ILE A 71 20.35 -9.44 -5.39
CA ILE A 71 20.04 -9.00 -4.03
C ILE A 71 21.28 -9.09 -3.13
N THR A 72 21.72 -7.94 -2.63
CA THR A 72 22.83 -7.76 -1.67
C THR A 72 22.35 -7.41 -0.26
N VAL A 73 23.27 -7.46 0.71
CA VAL A 73 23.03 -7.08 2.11
C VAL A 73 22.54 -5.63 2.25
N ARG A 74 22.90 -4.74 1.31
CA ARG A 74 22.43 -3.35 1.29
C ARG A 74 20.90 -3.24 1.18
N HIS A 75 20.24 -4.21 0.55
CA HIS A 75 18.77 -4.22 0.50
C HIS A 75 18.16 -4.62 1.84
N LEU A 76 18.85 -5.45 2.62
CA LEU A 76 18.43 -5.80 3.98
C LEU A 76 18.46 -4.56 4.88
N GLU A 77 19.56 -3.81 4.85
CA GLU A 77 19.67 -2.54 5.55
C GLU A 77 18.60 -1.54 5.09
N SER A 78 18.28 -1.54 3.80
CA SER A 78 17.23 -0.68 3.25
C SER A 78 15.86 -1.03 3.84
N ILE A 79 15.53 -2.32 4.00
CA ILE A 79 14.28 -2.76 4.63
C ILE A 79 14.22 -2.29 6.08
N LEU A 80 15.32 -2.42 6.84
CA LEU A 80 15.40 -1.94 8.22
C LEU A 80 15.19 -0.42 8.32
N ARG A 81 15.81 0.36 7.43
CA ARG A 81 15.61 1.82 7.36
C ARG A 81 14.18 2.21 7.01
N ILE A 82 13.51 1.45 6.15
CA ILE A 82 12.08 1.66 5.83
C ILE A 82 11.22 1.35 7.06
N ALA A 83 11.52 0.29 7.81
CA ALA A 83 10.80 -0.05 9.05
C ALA A 83 10.95 1.06 10.12
N GLU A 84 12.15 1.60 10.29
CA GLU A 84 12.39 2.78 11.14
C GLU A 84 11.59 4.00 10.66
N SER A 85 11.52 4.21 9.34
CA SER A 85 10.75 5.30 8.75
C SER A 85 9.25 5.18 9.06
N PHE A 86 8.69 3.97 9.04
CA PHE A 86 7.30 3.74 9.46
C PHE A 86 7.09 4.03 10.95
N ALA A 87 8.05 3.69 11.82
CA ALA A 87 7.98 4.08 13.23
C ALA A 87 8.04 5.61 13.39
N LYS A 88 8.90 6.32 12.63
CA LYS A 88 8.95 7.80 12.61
C LYS A 88 7.64 8.42 12.15
N MET A 89 6.96 7.83 11.16
CA MET A 89 5.66 8.32 10.70
C MET A 89 4.60 8.29 11.80
N ARG A 90 4.71 7.36 12.75
CA ARG A 90 3.83 7.25 13.92
C ARG A 90 4.36 7.99 15.16
N LEU A 91 5.46 8.75 15.04
CA LEU A 91 6.18 9.39 16.15
C LEU A 91 6.57 8.39 17.26
N ALA A 92 6.81 7.13 16.90
CA ALA A 92 7.15 6.09 17.86
C ALA A 92 8.66 6.00 18.08
N GLU A 93 9.06 5.77 19.33
CA GLU A 93 10.47 5.53 19.70
C GLU A 93 10.93 4.08 19.44
N TYR A 94 9.99 3.18 19.19
CA TYR A 94 10.25 1.75 18.98
C TYR A 94 9.60 1.25 17.71
N CYS A 95 10.35 0.45 16.96
CA CYS A 95 9.83 -0.25 15.78
C CYS A 95 8.95 -1.44 16.21
N THR A 96 7.75 -1.52 15.65
CA THR A 96 6.83 -2.65 15.90
C THR A 96 6.96 -3.71 14.80
N SER A 97 6.55 -4.95 15.09
CA SER A 97 6.49 -6.02 14.08
C SER A 97 5.67 -5.61 12.84
N GLY A 98 4.60 -4.83 13.04
CA GLY A 98 3.79 -4.29 11.94
C GLY A 98 4.53 -3.29 11.04
N ASP A 99 5.52 -2.54 11.56
CA ASP A 99 6.34 -1.65 10.72
C ASP A 99 7.28 -2.45 9.82
N ILE A 100 7.83 -3.54 10.35
CA ILE A 100 8.69 -4.47 9.60
C ILE A 100 7.88 -5.15 8.50
N ASP A 101 6.67 -5.63 8.81
CA ASP A 101 5.81 -6.27 7.82
C ASP A 101 5.43 -5.32 6.68
N ARG A 102 5.18 -4.05 7.00
CA ARG A 102 4.98 -3.00 5.98
C ARG A 102 6.24 -2.76 5.16
N ALA A 103 7.42 -2.71 5.78
CA ALA A 103 8.69 -2.51 5.08
C ALA A 103 9.00 -3.67 4.13
N ILE A 104 8.75 -4.90 4.57
CA ILE A 104 8.88 -6.10 3.76
C ILE A 104 7.93 -6.05 2.56
N ALA A 105 6.66 -5.70 2.77
CA ALA A 105 5.69 -5.60 1.69
C ALA A 105 6.14 -4.58 0.62
N VAL A 106 6.61 -3.39 1.03
CA VAL A 106 7.14 -2.38 0.10
C VAL A 106 8.34 -2.89 -0.69
N ALA A 107 9.29 -3.54 -0.02
CA ALA A 107 10.49 -4.07 -0.68
C ALA A 107 10.16 -5.19 -1.67
N VAL A 108 9.26 -6.10 -1.30
CA VAL A 108 8.80 -7.19 -2.15
C VAL A 108 8.00 -6.66 -3.35
N ASP A 109 7.09 -5.71 -3.14
CA ASP A 109 6.31 -5.11 -4.23
C ASP A 109 7.23 -4.41 -5.25
N SER A 110 8.26 -3.70 -4.77
CA SER A 110 9.29 -3.10 -5.63
C SER A 110 10.12 -4.15 -6.37
N PHE A 111 10.51 -5.23 -5.68
CA PHE A 111 11.25 -6.33 -6.28
C PHE A 111 10.44 -7.01 -7.40
N VAL A 112 9.18 -7.37 -7.14
CA VAL A 112 8.29 -8.00 -8.13
C VAL A 112 7.95 -7.03 -9.26
N GLY A 113 7.78 -5.74 -8.95
CA GLY A 113 7.49 -4.69 -9.92
C GLY A 113 8.63 -4.44 -10.92
N SER A 114 9.89 -4.62 -10.50
CA SER A 114 11.06 -4.45 -11.36
C SER A 114 11.37 -5.66 -12.25
N GLN A 115 10.68 -6.80 -12.06
CA GLN A 115 10.93 -8.00 -12.85
C GLN A 115 10.17 -8.03 -14.18
N LYS A 116 10.69 -8.86 -15.10
CA LYS A 116 10.04 -9.14 -16.39
C LYS A 116 8.61 -9.63 -16.19
N MET A 117 7.71 -9.22 -17.09
CA MET A 117 6.29 -9.55 -17.02
C MET A 117 6.00 -11.06 -16.98
N SER A 118 6.86 -11.87 -17.61
CA SER A 118 6.77 -13.34 -17.60
C SER A 118 6.94 -13.93 -16.20
N CYS A 119 7.89 -13.41 -15.42
CA CYS A 119 8.21 -13.90 -14.08
C CYS A 119 7.35 -13.25 -12.99
N LYS A 120 6.77 -12.08 -13.26
CA LYS A 120 6.00 -11.27 -12.29
C LYS A 120 4.90 -12.05 -11.57
N LYS A 121 4.12 -12.86 -12.30
CA LYS A 121 3.03 -13.68 -11.70
C LYS A 121 3.59 -14.80 -10.81
N ALA A 122 4.67 -15.45 -11.22
CA ALA A 122 5.30 -16.52 -10.43
C ALA A 122 5.89 -15.96 -9.15
N LEU A 123 6.61 -14.84 -9.23
CA LEU A 123 7.19 -14.16 -8.08
C LEU A 123 6.11 -13.61 -7.13
N ALA A 124 5.06 -12.98 -7.66
CA ALA A 124 3.94 -12.52 -6.83
C ALA A 124 3.29 -13.66 -6.02
N ARG A 125 3.21 -14.88 -6.58
CA ARG A 125 2.72 -16.06 -5.87
C ARG A 125 3.72 -16.56 -4.83
N ALA A 126 5.00 -16.64 -5.18
CA ALA A 126 6.06 -17.09 -4.26
C ALA A 126 6.17 -16.20 -3.01
N PHE A 127 6.02 -14.88 -3.18
CA PHE A 127 6.11 -13.90 -2.09
C PHE A 127 4.75 -13.49 -1.50
N ALA A 128 3.64 -14.15 -1.87
CA ALA A 128 2.29 -13.82 -1.38
C ALA A 128 2.21 -13.83 0.16
N LYS A 129 2.96 -14.72 0.82
CA LYS A 129 3.07 -14.78 2.29
C LYS A 129 3.53 -13.47 2.95
N TYR A 130 4.29 -12.64 2.23
CA TYR A 130 4.87 -11.41 2.76
C TYR A 130 4.08 -10.15 2.39
N THR A 131 3.21 -10.22 1.37
CA THR A 131 2.44 -9.06 0.86
C THR A 131 0.98 -9.06 1.34
N LEU A 132 0.40 -10.22 1.66
CA LEU A 132 -1.00 -10.34 2.09
C LEU A 132 -1.29 -9.75 3.48
N ALA A 133 -0.26 -9.47 4.28
CA ALA A 133 -0.38 -8.92 5.63
C ALA A 133 -0.60 -7.40 5.67
N ARG A 134 -1.06 -6.74 4.58
CA ARG A 134 -1.31 -5.30 4.55
C ARG A 134 -2.50 -4.94 5.44
N PRO A 135 -2.32 -4.25 6.58
CA PRO A 135 -3.46 -3.71 7.34
C PRO A 135 -4.09 -2.61 6.50
N GLY A 136 -5.35 -2.80 6.08
CA GLY A 136 -6.09 -1.82 5.30
C GLY A 136 -6.14 -2.04 3.79
N ALA A 137 -5.80 -3.24 3.28
CA ALA A 137 -6.21 -3.60 1.92
C ALA A 137 -7.74 -3.67 1.86
N VAL A 138 -8.38 -2.55 1.49
CA VAL A 138 -9.80 -2.48 1.17
C VAL A 138 -10.05 -3.51 0.08
N LYS A 139 -10.58 -4.69 0.43
CA LYS A 139 -11.21 -5.57 -0.55
C LYS A 139 -12.29 -4.72 -1.21
N GLN A 140 -12.06 -4.26 -2.43
CA GLN A 140 -13.15 -3.80 -3.28
C GLN A 140 -14.08 -5.00 -3.40
N ARG A 141 -15.16 -4.97 -2.61
CA ARG A 141 -16.21 -5.96 -2.61
C ARG A 141 -16.78 -5.91 -4.03
N PRO A 142 -16.72 -6.99 -4.82
CA PRO A 142 -17.32 -6.95 -6.15
C PRO A 142 -18.79 -6.59 -5.96
N ALA A 143 -19.25 -5.57 -6.70
CA ALA A 143 -20.61 -5.06 -6.60
C ALA A 143 -21.60 -6.21 -6.74
N ALA A 144 -22.21 -6.60 -5.63
CA ALA A 144 -23.23 -7.65 -5.61
C ALA A 144 -24.40 -7.16 -6.46
N GLY A 145 -24.67 -7.88 -7.55
CA GLY A 145 -25.69 -7.54 -8.53
C GLY A 145 -27.06 -7.33 -7.86
N ARG A 146 -27.58 -6.11 -7.96
CA ARG A 146 -29.01 -5.85 -7.83
C ARG A 146 -29.71 -6.39 -9.07
N ARG A 147 -30.06 -7.68 -9.04
CA ARG A 147 -31.26 -8.19 -9.72
C ARG A 147 -32.14 -8.81 -8.66
N ALA A 148 -32.79 -7.93 -7.90
CA ALA A 148 -33.88 -8.32 -7.03
C ALA A 148 -35.09 -8.70 -7.90
N ARG A 149 -35.61 -9.89 -7.62
CA ARG A 149 -36.81 -10.50 -8.21
C ARG A 149 -37.99 -9.53 -8.08
N GLY A 150 -38.68 -9.28 -9.19
CA GLY A 150 -40.05 -8.81 -9.18
C GLY A 150 -40.92 -9.85 -8.48
N ARG A 151 -41.49 -9.47 -7.33
CA ARG A 151 -42.56 -10.18 -6.66
C ARG A 151 -43.83 -9.40 -6.99
N GLU A 152 -44.51 -9.82 -8.05
CA GLU A 152 -45.88 -9.37 -8.31
C GLU A 152 -46.80 -9.98 -7.26
N VAL A 153 -47.42 -9.12 -6.46
CA VAL A 153 -48.63 -9.44 -5.70
C VAL A 153 -49.57 -8.27 -5.93
N GLY A 154 -50.55 -8.45 -6.81
CA GLY A 154 -51.67 -7.55 -7.04
C GLY A 154 -52.96 -8.34 -6.90
N VAL A 155 -53.74 -8.01 -5.89
CA VAL A 155 -55.01 -8.62 -5.49
C VAL A 155 -56.16 -7.95 -6.27
N GLY A 156 -57.08 -8.78 -6.79
CA GLY A 156 -58.55 -8.57 -6.82
C GLY A 156 -59.14 -7.38 -7.58
N ALA A 157 -59.84 -7.69 -8.68
CA ALA A 157 -61.28 -7.45 -8.88
C ALA A 157 -61.75 -8.27 -10.11
#